data_AF-A0A962MWF9-F1
#
_entry.id   AF-A0A962MWF9-F1
#
_cell.length_a   1.000
_cell.length_b   1.000
_cell.length_c   1.000
_cell.angle_alpha   90.00
_cell.angle_beta   90.00
_cell.angle_gamma   90.00
#
_symmetry.space_group_name_H-M   'P 1'
#
loop_
_entity.id
_entity.type
_entity.pdbx_description
1 polymer ?
#
loop_
_entity_poly.entity_id
_entity_poly.type
_entity_poly.pdbx_seq_one_letter_code
_entity_poly.pdbx_strand_id
1 'polypeptide(L)'
;MKPRESILDYIRRHPVLFYRIMPLRRRYHGLLISKSTQLVVEGYPRCANTYAVAVLKTSQPAAIELARHTHAIAQIKRAYQERIPTLLLIRSPEDAILSYVIREENVDIPLAIRRYVSFHEAALPLARDFVVSDFNTTTTDFNKVILALNGRFALNLAEFHPTDETDAEIRTAVENMEMKDSGGHLSEARVARPSASRTAIKHRMRDELKKFDRDLAVALRLYSKMREISL
;
A
#
# COMPACT_ATOMS: atom_id res chain seq x y z
N MET A 1 15.20 23.89 -7.61
CA MET A 1 15.30 23.03 -8.83
C MET A 1 14.34 21.86 -8.64
N LYS A 2 13.26 21.72 -9.42
CA LYS A 2 12.34 20.56 -9.28
C LYS A 2 13.16 19.28 -9.52
N PRO A 3 13.29 18.35 -8.57
CA PRO A 3 14.03 17.13 -8.82
C PRO A 3 13.33 16.39 -9.96
N ARG A 4 14.07 16.06 -11.02
CA ARG A 4 13.51 15.36 -12.20
C ARG A 4 12.76 14.12 -11.72
N GLU A 5 11.51 13.99 -12.16
CA GLU A 5 10.76 12.77 -11.93
C GLU A 5 11.54 11.58 -12.53
N SER A 6 11.67 10.48 -11.78
CA SER A 6 12.36 9.32 -12.33
C SER A 6 11.52 8.72 -13.47
N ILE A 7 12.19 8.15 -14.48
CA ILE A 7 11.52 7.45 -15.58
C ILE A 7 10.55 6.38 -15.05
N LEU A 8 10.92 5.72 -13.95
CA LEU A 8 10.09 4.71 -13.30
C LEU A 8 8.82 5.31 -12.69
N ASP A 9 8.90 6.47 -12.04
CA ASP A 9 7.73 7.17 -11.49
C ASP A 9 6.77 7.59 -12.61
N TYR A 10 7.31 8.06 -13.75
CA TYR A 10 6.51 8.37 -14.92
C TYR A 10 5.79 7.11 -15.47
N ILE A 11 6.51 6.00 -15.66
CA ILE A 11 5.91 4.74 -16.13
C ILE A 11 4.81 4.27 -15.18
N ARG A 12 5.02 4.34 -13.87
CA ARG A 12 4.04 3.95 -12.82
C ARG A 12 2.76 4.76 -12.84
N ARG A 13 2.72 5.91 -13.52
CA ARG A 13 1.52 6.75 -13.66
C ARG A 13 0.70 6.51 -14.94
N HIS A 14 1.27 5.77 -15.90
CA HIS A 14 0.71 5.57 -17.24
C HIS A 14 0.41 4.09 -17.48
N PRO A 15 -0.87 3.64 -17.42
CA PRO A 15 -1.24 2.22 -17.56
C PRO A 15 -0.65 1.53 -18.78
N VAL A 16 -0.71 2.15 -19.95
CA VAL A 16 -0.19 1.55 -21.20
C VAL A 16 1.31 1.25 -21.11
N LEU A 17 2.11 2.19 -20.60
CA LEU A 17 3.54 2.00 -20.44
C LEU A 17 3.83 0.98 -19.33
N PHE A 18 3.12 1.10 -18.21
CA PHE A 18 3.30 0.22 -17.06
C PHE A 18 3.09 -1.24 -17.42
N TYR A 19 1.97 -1.58 -18.07
CA TYR A 19 1.64 -2.95 -18.43
C TYR A 19 2.36 -3.48 -19.68
N ARG A 20 3.07 -2.63 -20.43
CA ARG A 20 3.99 -3.09 -21.48
C ARG A 20 5.41 -3.36 -20.96
N ILE A 21 5.87 -2.56 -19.98
CA ILE A 21 7.27 -2.59 -19.54
C ILE A 21 7.46 -3.43 -18.27
N MET A 22 6.56 -3.31 -17.28
CA MET A 22 6.73 -3.96 -15.97
C MET A 22 6.65 -5.50 -16.01
N PRO A 23 5.84 -6.15 -16.87
CA PRO A 23 5.86 -7.60 -16.97
C PRO A 23 7.22 -8.18 -17.35
N LEU A 24 8.09 -7.41 -18.02
CA LEU A 24 9.44 -7.86 -18.39
C LEU A 24 10.39 -7.99 -17.19
N ARG A 25 9.99 -7.46 -16.02
CA ARG A 25 10.79 -7.48 -14.80
C ARG A 25 10.24 -8.59 -13.89
N ARG A 26 11.06 -9.62 -13.64
CA ARG A 26 10.71 -10.80 -12.82
C ARG A 26 10.01 -10.47 -11.50
N ARG A 27 10.40 -9.37 -10.83
CA ARG A 27 9.78 -8.93 -9.57
C ARG A 27 8.29 -8.60 -9.64
N TYR A 28 7.75 -8.33 -10.84
CA TYR A 28 6.33 -8.03 -11.06
C TYR A 28 5.51 -9.26 -11.47
N HIS A 29 6.13 -10.43 -11.65
CA HIS A 29 5.40 -11.64 -12.00
C HIS A 29 4.42 -12.00 -10.87
N GLY A 30 3.15 -12.22 -11.22
CA GLY A 30 2.08 -12.53 -10.25
C GLY A 30 1.65 -11.36 -9.36
N LEU A 31 2.10 -10.13 -9.64
CA LEU A 31 1.68 -8.91 -8.93
C LEU A 31 0.75 -8.02 -9.74
N LEU A 32 0.72 -8.22 -11.06
CA LEU A 32 -0.02 -7.41 -12.01
C LEU A 32 -1.41 -7.99 -12.25
N ILE A 33 -2.39 -7.11 -12.50
CA ILE A 33 -3.71 -7.49 -13.01
C ILE A 33 -3.56 -8.43 -14.21
N SER A 34 -4.26 -9.55 -14.12
CA SER A 34 -4.40 -10.60 -15.13
C SER A 34 -5.88 -10.94 -15.31
N LYS A 35 -6.20 -11.84 -16.26
CA LYS A 35 -7.56 -12.32 -16.49
C LYS A 35 -8.15 -13.09 -15.29
N SER A 36 -7.31 -13.63 -14.42
CA SER A 36 -7.74 -14.37 -13.24
C SER A 36 -7.86 -13.50 -12.00
N THR A 37 -7.46 -12.22 -12.04
CA THR A 37 -7.50 -11.34 -10.87
C THR A 37 -8.93 -11.15 -10.37
N GLN A 38 -9.15 -11.53 -9.12
CA GLN A 38 -10.44 -11.39 -8.44
C GLN A 38 -10.51 -10.10 -7.62
N LEU A 39 -9.38 -9.66 -7.08
CA LEU A 39 -9.31 -8.46 -6.22
C LEU A 39 -7.94 -7.78 -6.37
N VAL A 40 -7.97 -6.45 -6.48
CA VAL A 40 -6.77 -5.60 -6.43
C VAL A 40 -6.61 -5.06 -5.02
N VAL A 41 -5.41 -5.22 -4.43
CA VAL A 41 -5.05 -4.66 -3.13
C VAL A 41 -3.87 -3.73 -3.32
N GLU A 42 -4.11 -2.42 -3.26
CA GLU A 42 -3.10 -1.41 -3.54
C GLU A 42 -3.26 -0.20 -2.64
N GLY A 43 -2.16 0.53 -2.49
CA GLY A 43 -2.06 1.69 -1.65
C GLY A 43 -0.66 2.26 -1.73
N TYR A 44 -0.47 3.46 -1.20
CA TYR A 44 0.87 4.00 -1.03
C TYR A 44 1.71 3.06 -0.15
N PRO A 45 3.05 2.96 -0.32
CA PRO A 45 3.88 2.13 0.55
C PRO A 45 3.59 2.37 2.03
N ARG A 46 3.67 1.30 2.83
CA ARG A 46 3.46 1.35 4.29
C ARG A 46 2.03 1.67 4.75
N CYS A 47 1.04 1.55 3.87
CA CYS A 47 -0.39 1.60 4.21
C CYS A 47 -1.00 0.19 4.42
N ALA A 48 -0.34 -0.69 5.17
CA ALA A 48 -0.83 -2.06 5.46
C ALA A 48 -1.05 -3.01 4.25
N ASN A 49 -0.52 -2.70 3.06
CA ASN A 49 -0.65 -3.54 1.85
C ASN A 49 -0.30 -5.03 2.09
N THR A 50 0.85 -5.28 2.70
CA THR A 50 1.30 -6.65 2.96
C THR A 50 0.42 -7.38 3.97
N TYR A 51 -0.02 -6.68 5.02
CA TYR A 51 -0.91 -7.23 6.03
C TYR A 51 -2.26 -7.61 5.41
N ALA A 52 -2.89 -6.70 4.65
CA ALA A 52 -4.18 -6.97 4.01
C ALA A 52 -4.12 -8.20 3.10
N VAL A 53 -3.03 -8.35 2.33
CA VAL A 53 -2.87 -9.52 1.49
C VAL A 53 -2.60 -10.79 2.30
N ALA A 54 -1.83 -10.72 3.38
CA ALA A 54 -1.62 -11.88 4.26
C ALA A 54 -2.96 -12.37 4.83
N VAL A 55 -3.76 -11.47 5.40
CA VAL A 55 -5.09 -11.81 5.93
C VAL A 55 -5.98 -12.40 4.84
N LEU A 56 -6.07 -11.76 3.67
CA LEU A 56 -6.87 -12.27 2.54
C LEU A 56 -6.37 -13.60 1.98
N LYS A 57 -5.12 -13.99 2.17
CA LYS A 57 -4.64 -15.30 1.71
C LYS A 57 -4.83 -16.39 2.75
N THR A 58 -4.68 -16.04 4.02
CA THR A 58 -4.81 -16.99 5.14
C THR A 58 -6.27 -17.26 5.50
N SER A 59 -7.15 -16.26 5.40
CA SER A 59 -8.57 -16.40 5.79
C SER A 59 -9.43 -17.15 4.77
N GLN A 60 -8.98 -17.32 3.53
CA GLN A 60 -9.85 -17.81 2.46
C GLN A 60 -9.74 -19.33 2.29
N PRO A 61 -10.87 -20.05 2.23
CA PRO A 61 -10.88 -21.51 2.10
C PRO A 61 -10.34 -22.00 0.75
N ALA A 62 -10.38 -21.12 -0.27
CA ALA A 62 -9.77 -21.34 -1.56
C ALA A 62 -8.81 -20.19 -1.88
N ALA A 63 -7.78 -20.48 -2.68
CA ALA A 63 -6.82 -19.48 -3.09
C ALA A 63 -7.51 -18.33 -3.84
N ILE A 64 -7.28 -17.10 -3.38
CA ILE A 64 -7.74 -15.88 -4.03
C ILE A 64 -6.64 -15.27 -4.90
N GLU A 65 -6.99 -14.95 -6.14
CA GLU A 65 -6.09 -14.35 -7.12
C GLU A 65 -6.03 -12.82 -6.96
N LEU A 66 -4.92 -12.33 -6.43
CA LEU A 66 -4.73 -10.92 -6.05
C LEU A 66 -3.68 -10.22 -6.92
N ALA A 67 -4.04 -9.06 -7.47
CA ALA A 67 -3.07 -8.09 -8.00
C ALA A 67 -2.71 -7.07 -6.92
N ARG A 68 -1.41 -6.79 -6.72
CA ARG A 68 -0.92 -6.18 -5.49
C ARG A 68 0.51 -5.64 -5.57
N HIS A 69 0.93 -4.92 -4.52
CA HIS A 69 2.35 -4.62 -4.22
C HIS A 69 3.13 -3.89 -5.33
N THR A 70 2.46 -3.20 -6.24
CA THR A 70 3.14 -2.36 -7.23
C THR A 70 3.30 -0.92 -6.78
N HIS A 71 2.40 -0.47 -5.88
CA HIS A 71 2.27 0.92 -5.44
C HIS A 71 2.11 1.90 -6.60
N ALA A 72 1.68 1.40 -7.76
CA ALA A 72 1.60 2.17 -9.00
C ALA A 72 0.15 2.57 -9.24
N ILE A 73 -0.08 3.87 -9.41
CA ILE A 73 -1.41 4.36 -9.79
C ILE A 73 -1.88 3.79 -11.14
N ALA A 74 -0.95 3.37 -12.00
CA ALA A 74 -1.27 2.64 -13.22
C ALA A 74 -2.10 1.37 -12.97
N GLN A 75 -1.83 0.62 -11.90
CA GLN A 75 -2.60 -0.57 -11.53
C GLN A 75 -4.00 -0.20 -11.04
N ILE A 76 -4.13 0.84 -10.21
CA ILE A 76 -5.43 1.39 -9.78
C ILE A 76 -6.28 1.86 -10.96
N LYS A 77 -5.69 2.61 -11.90
CA LYS A 77 -6.37 3.07 -13.11
C LYS A 77 -6.84 1.91 -13.98
N ARG A 78 -6.02 0.85 -14.10
CA ARG A 78 -6.42 -0.34 -14.85
C ARG A 78 -7.56 -1.08 -14.16
N ALA A 79 -7.49 -1.24 -12.83
CA ALA A 79 -8.56 -1.83 -12.04
C ALA A 79 -9.89 -1.10 -12.25
N TYR A 80 -9.86 0.24 -12.24
CA TYR A 80 -11.01 1.08 -12.55
C TYR A 80 -11.56 0.82 -13.95
N GLN A 81 -10.69 0.83 -14.97
CA GLN A 81 -11.08 0.64 -16.38
C GLN A 81 -11.67 -0.74 -16.64
N GLU A 82 -11.12 -1.78 -16.01
CA GLU A 82 -11.56 -3.17 -16.16
C GLU A 82 -12.65 -3.55 -15.15
N ARG A 83 -13.10 -2.61 -14.30
CA ARG A 83 -14.10 -2.81 -13.24
C ARG A 83 -13.77 -3.99 -12.30
N ILE A 84 -12.50 -4.14 -11.96
CA ILE A 84 -12.04 -5.19 -11.05
C ILE A 84 -12.27 -4.72 -9.60
N PRO A 85 -12.84 -5.56 -8.73
CA PRO A 85 -12.95 -5.27 -7.29
C PRO A 85 -11.63 -4.79 -6.73
N THR A 86 -11.65 -3.69 -5.97
CA THR A 86 -10.43 -3.03 -5.50
C THR A 86 -10.56 -2.59 -4.06
N LEU A 87 -9.57 -2.96 -3.26
CA LEU A 87 -9.29 -2.46 -1.92
C LEU A 87 -8.16 -1.42 -2.02
N LEU A 88 -8.51 -0.14 -1.82
CA LEU A 88 -7.56 0.96 -1.76
C LEU A 88 -7.20 1.26 -0.31
N LEU A 89 -5.92 1.07 0.04
CA LEU A 89 -5.44 1.25 1.40
C LEU A 89 -4.81 2.63 1.60
N ILE A 90 -5.20 3.30 2.67
CA ILE A 90 -4.72 4.64 3.02
C ILE A 90 -4.15 4.67 4.45
N ARG A 91 -3.26 5.64 4.70
CA ARG A 91 -2.68 5.89 6.02
C ARG A 91 -2.34 7.37 6.14
N SER A 92 -2.35 7.89 7.37
CA SER A 92 -1.85 9.23 7.67
C SER A 92 -0.51 9.47 6.96
N PRO A 93 -0.35 10.59 6.24
CA PRO A 93 0.85 10.86 5.46
C PRO A 93 2.11 10.86 6.33
N GLU A 94 2.04 11.40 7.55
CA GLU A 94 3.18 11.42 8.46
C GLU A 94 3.70 10.00 8.75
N ASP A 95 2.81 9.10 9.15
CA ASP A 95 3.21 7.74 9.50
C ASP A 95 3.65 6.92 8.29
N ALA A 96 2.97 7.08 7.15
CA ALA A 96 3.31 6.39 5.92
C ALA A 96 4.67 6.84 5.37
N ILE A 97 4.90 8.16 5.31
CA ILE A 97 6.12 8.76 4.78
C ILE A 97 7.32 8.45 5.69
N LEU A 98 7.19 8.64 7.00
CA LEU A 98 8.26 8.32 7.95
C LEU A 98 8.59 6.83 7.89
N SER A 99 7.58 5.95 7.87
CA SER A 99 7.83 4.52 7.74
C SER A 99 8.48 4.16 6.41
N TYR A 100 8.24 4.92 5.34
CA TYR A 100 8.78 4.63 4.01
C TYR A 100 10.24 5.07 3.91
N VAL A 101 10.55 6.30 4.34
CA VAL A 101 11.92 6.86 4.33
C VAL A 101 12.85 6.08 5.28
N ILE A 102 12.37 5.68 6.46
CA ILE A 102 13.18 4.85 7.39
C ILE A 102 13.53 3.49 6.77
N ARG A 103 12.65 2.95 5.91
CA ARG A 103 12.86 1.64 5.28
C ARG A 103 13.72 1.73 4.02
N GLU A 104 13.46 2.74 3.20
CA GLU A 104 14.12 2.93 1.90
C GLU A 104 15.22 3.99 2.02
N GLU A 105 16.44 3.56 2.30
CA GLU A 105 17.62 4.43 2.47
C GLU A 105 17.88 5.37 1.27
N ASN A 106 17.36 5.03 0.08
CA ASN A 106 17.50 5.81 -1.15
C ASN A 106 16.32 6.78 -1.42
N VAL A 107 15.40 6.95 -0.48
CA VAL A 107 14.23 7.83 -0.63
C VAL A 107 14.29 8.92 0.43
N ASP A 108 14.43 10.17 -0.01
CA ASP A 108 14.35 11.32 0.88
C ASP A 108 12.89 11.75 1.16
N ILE A 109 12.71 12.57 2.19
CA ILE A 109 11.40 13.09 2.61
C ILE A 109 10.68 13.85 1.46
N PRO A 110 11.32 14.78 0.72
CA PRO A 110 10.67 15.48 -0.40
C PRO A 110 10.13 14.53 -1.48
N LEU A 111 10.90 13.49 -1.84
CA LEU A 111 10.46 12.50 -2.82
C LEU A 111 9.32 11.65 -2.27
N ALA A 112 9.38 11.24 -1.00
CA ALA A 112 8.33 10.47 -0.35
C ALA A 112 7.00 11.24 -0.29
N ILE A 113 7.02 12.52 0.12
CA ILE A 113 5.84 13.40 0.12
C ILE A 113 5.26 13.53 -1.28
N ARG A 114 6.12 13.84 -2.27
CA ARG A 114 5.67 14.00 -3.66
C ARG A 114 5.01 12.74 -4.22
N ARG A 115 5.58 11.56 -3.93
CA ARG A 115 4.99 10.28 -4.31
C ARG A 115 3.66 10.05 -3.61
N TYR A 116 3.55 10.42 -2.33
CA TYR A 116 2.30 10.30 -1.57
C TYR A 116 1.21 11.18 -2.20
N VAL A 117 1.52 12.46 -2.43
CA VAL A 117 0.61 13.43 -3.06
C VAL A 117 0.20 12.93 -4.44
N SER A 118 1.16 12.59 -5.31
CA SER A 118 0.86 12.14 -6.67
C SER A 118 0.02 10.87 -6.73
N PHE A 119 0.24 9.92 -5.81
CA PHE A 119 -0.56 8.69 -5.72
C PHE A 119 -2.01 9.01 -5.32
N HIS A 120 -2.20 9.73 -4.20
CA HIS A 120 -3.53 10.00 -3.68
C HIS A 120 -4.32 10.99 -4.53
N GLU A 121 -3.67 12.01 -5.09
CA GLU A 121 -4.30 12.96 -6.01
C GLU A 121 -4.91 12.25 -7.23
N ALA A 122 -4.18 11.29 -7.81
CA ALA A 122 -4.66 10.55 -8.95
C ALA A 122 -5.63 9.41 -8.59
N ALA A 123 -5.58 8.88 -7.37
CA ALA A 123 -6.51 7.85 -6.88
C ALA A 123 -7.85 8.45 -6.44
N LEU A 124 -7.85 9.65 -5.85
CA LEU A 124 -9.03 10.28 -5.26
C LEU A 124 -10.27 10.32 -6.18
N PRO A 125 -10.18 10.74 -7.46
CA PRO A 125 -11.37 10.76 -8.33
C PRO A 125 -11.94 9.37 -8.63
N LEU A 126 -11.16 8.30 -8.44
CA LEU A 126 -11.57 6.91 -8.67
C LEU A 126 -12.01 6.20 -7.39
N ALA A 127 -11.65 6.75 -6.23
CA ALA A 127 -11.75 6.06 -4.96
C ALA A 127 -13.19 5.71 -4.55
N ARG A 128 -14.19 6.46 -5.03
CA ARG A 128 -15.62 6.16 -4.81
C ARG A 128 -16.09 4.86 -5.45
N ASP A 129 -15.36 4.35 -6.43
CA ASP A 129 -15.66 3.07 -7.09
C ASP A 129 -15.04 1.88 -6.35
N PHE A 130 -14.20 2.14 -5.34
CA PHE A 130 -13.46 1.15 -4.58
C PHE A 130 -13.96 1.02 -3.14
N VAL A 131 -13.51 -0.02 -2.44
CA VAL A 131 -13.52 -0.02 -0.98
C VAL A 131 -12.25 0.66 -0.52
N VAL A 132 -12.38 1.74 0.26
CA VAL A 132 -11.24 2.45 0.84
C VAL A 132 -11.14 2.08 2.32
N SER A 133 -10.00 1.57 2.76
CA SER A 133 -9.77 1.26 4.17
C SER A 133 -8.55 2.01 4.69
N ASP A 134 -8.68 2.62 5.86
CA ASP A 134 -7.52 3.18 6.55
C ASP A 134 -6.72 2.12 7.30
N PHE A 135 -5.48 2.49 7.61
CA PHE A 135 -4.52 1.63 8.29
C PHE A 135 -5.06 1.03 9.59
N ASN A 136 -5.73 1.82 10.44
CA ASN A 136 -6.22 1.34 11.73
C ASN A 136 -7.27 0.26 11.51
N THR A 137 -8.33 0.57 10.75
CA THR A 137 -9.39 -0.38 10.39
C THR A 137 -8.81 -1.66 9.77
N THR A 138 -7.87 -1.51 8.82
CA THR A 138 -7.20 -2.66 8.21
C THR A 138 -6.46 -3.52 9.25
N THR A 139 -5.73 -2.93 10.20
CA THR A 139 -4.89 -3.72 11.12
C THR A 139 -5.60 -4.20 12.38
N THR A 140 -6.75 -3.63 12.75
CA THR A 140 -7.44 -3.95 14.00
C THR A 140 -8.77 -4.65 13.80
N ASP A 141 -9.41 -4.46 12.64
CA ASP A 141 -10.76 -4.98 12.36
C ASP A 141 -10.94 -5.27 10.86
N PHE A 142 -10.20 -6.27 10.38
CA PHE A 142 -10.19 -6.61 8.96
C PHE A 142 -11.55 -7.18 8.48
N ASN A 143 -12.40 -7.65 9.39
CA ASN A 143 -13.75 -8.11 9.02
C ASN A 143 -14.63 -6.99 8.46
N LYS A 144 -14.47 -5.75 8.92
CA LYS A 144 -15.13 -4.60 8.27
C LYS A 144 -14.74 -4.46 6.80
N VAL A 145 -13.47 -4.72 6.48
CA VAL A 145 -12.97 -4.68 5.10
C VAL A 145 -13.60 -5.80 4.27
N ILE A 146 -13.63 -7.02 4.81
CA ILE A 146 -14.26 -8.19 4.17
C ILE A 146 -15.74 -7.92 3.89
N LEU A 147 -16.49 -7.46 4.89
CA LEU A 147 -17.93 -7.15 4.76
C LEU A 147 -18.18 -6.05 3.70
N ALA A 148 -17.37 -4.99 3.69
CA ALA A 148 -17.49 -3.93 2.69
C ALA A 148 -17.17 -4.43 1.27
N LEU A 149 -16.15 -5.28 1.12
CA LEU A 149 -15.78 -5.89 -0.17
C LEU A 149 -16.89 -6.81 -0.68
N ASN A 150 -17.41 -7.69 0.17
CA ASN A 150 -18.52 -8.58 -0.17
C ASN A 150 -19.77 -7.78 -0.55
N GLY A 151 -20.16 -6.80 0.28
CA GLY A 151 -21.35 -5.98 0.04
C GLY A 151 -21.26 -5.12 -1.22
N ARG A 152 -20.08 -4.58 -1.54
CA ARG A 152 -19.90 -3.71 -2.71
C ARG A 152 -19.75 -4.47 -4.02
N PHE A 153 -19.02 -5.59 -3.99
CA PHE A 153 -18.58 -6.28 -5.21
C PHE A 153 -19.19 -7.67 -5.37
N ALA A 154 -20.12 -8.05 -4.49
CA ALA A 154 -20.70 -9.40 -4.43
C ALA A 154 -19.61 -10.50 -4.38
N LEU A 155 -18.51 -10.20 -3.68
CA LEU A 155 -17.51 -11.21 -3.36
C LEU A 155 -18.06 -12.12 -2.25
N ASN A 156 -17.60 -13.37 -2.24
CA ASN A 156 -17.92 -14.35 -1.19
C ASN A 156 -16.69 -14.62 -0.34
N LEU A 157 -16.03 -13.55 0.14
CA LEU A 157 -14.86 -13.68 1.01
C LEU A 157 -15.30 -14.20 2.38
N ALA A 158 -14.59 -15.21 2.87
CA ALA A 158 -14.79 -15.73 4.23
C ALA A 158 -14.36 -14.70 5.26
N GLU A 159 -15.04 -14.69 6.41
CA GLU A 159 -14.66 -13.90 7.58
C GLU A 159 -13.28 -14.33 8.11
N PHE A 160 -12.55 -13.36 8.67
CA PHE A 160 -11.29 -13.59 9.35
C PHE A 160 -11.53 -13.78 10.84
N HIS A 161 -11.16 -14.95 11.37
CA HIS A 161 -11.22 -15.26 12.78
C HIS A 161 -9.80 -15.30 13.37
N PRO A 162 -9.33 -14.21 14.01
CA PRO A 162 -7.99 -14.17 14.59
C PRO A 162 -7.89 -15.16 15.76
N THR A 163 -6.96 -16.09 15.63
CA THR A 163 -6.40 -16.96 16.68
C THR A 163 -4.88 -16.74 16.76
N ASP A 164 -4.26 -17.17 17.87
CA ASP A 164 -2.81 -17.08 18.06
C ASP A 164 -2.04 -17.74 16.91
N GLU A 165 -2.54 -18.85 16.37
CA GLU A 165 -1.97 -19.55 15.23
C GLU A 165 -2.06 -18.71 13.95
N THR A 166 -3.26 -18.20 13.62
CA THR A 166 -3.46 -17.39 12.42
C THR A 166 -2.66 -16.08 12.47
N ASP A 167 -2.52 -15.47 13.65
CA ASP A 167 -1.71 -14.28 13.85
C ASP A 167 -0.21 -14.56 13.65
N ALA A 168 0.26 -15.72 14.11
CA ALA A 168 1.63 -16.16 13.86
C ALA A 168 1.89 -16.44 12.36
N GLU A 169 0.92 -17.04 11.67
CA GLU A 169 0.97 -17.26 10.21
C GLU A 169 1.00 -15.93 9.45
N ILE A 170 0.11 -15.00 9.78
CA ILE A 170 0.06 -13.67 9.16
C ILE A 170 1.37 -12.92 9.39
N ARG A 171 1.91 -12.93 10.62
CA ARG A 171 3.20 -12.30 10.93
C ARG A 171 4.32 -12.88 10.06
N THR A 172 4.40 -14.20 9.96
CA THR A 172 5.38 -14.91 9.13
C THR A 172 5.20 -14.58 7.65
N ALA A 173 3.96 -14.52 7.15
CA ALA A 173 3.65 -14.15 5.78
C ALA A 173 4.04 -12.71 5.48
N VAL A 174 3.79 -11.78 6.40
CA VAL A 174 4.20 -10.37 6.29
C VAL A 174 5.72 -10.25 6.22
N GLU A 175 6.44 -10.88 7.14
CA GLU A 175 7.92 -10.86 7.16
C GLU A 175 8.50 -11.40 5.84
N ASN A 176 7.99 -12.54 5.37
CA ASN A 176 8.43 -13.16 4.11
C ASN A 176 8.18 -12.26 2.89
N MET A 177 7.02 -11.59 2.83
CA MET A 177 6.70 -10.67 1.75
C MET A 177 7.55 -9.40 1.83
N GLU A 178 7.76 -8.85 3.03
CA GLU A 178 8.63 -7.69 3.23
C GLU A 178 10.09 -7.97 2.82
N MET A 179 10.60 -9.18 3.10
CA MET A 179 11.95 -9.60 2.67
C MET A 179 12.06 -9.72 1.14
N LYS A 180 11.01 -10.21 0.46
CA LYS A 180 10.99 -10.29 -1.01
C LYS A 180 10.94 -8.90 -1.64
N ASP A 181 10.10 -8.01 -1.10
CA ASP A 181 9.96 -6.63 -1.59
C ASP A 181 11.25 -5.82 -1.42
N SER A 182 12.05 -6.11 -0.39
CA SER A 182 13.33 -5.46 -0.11
C SER A 182 14.50 -6.00 -0.95
N GLY A 183 14.26 -6.99 -1.81
CA GLY A 183 15.30 -7.63 -2.62
C GLY A 183 16.29 -8.48 -1.81
N GLY A 184 15.89 -8.96 -0.63
CA GLY A 184 16.74 -9.81 0.21
C GLY A 184 17.80 -9.08 1.03
N HIS A 185 17.89 -7.76 0.94
CA HIS A 185 18.80 -6.98 1.79
C HIS A 185 18.17 -6.77 3.18
N LEU A 186 18.78 -7.38 4.20
CA LEU A 186 18.55 -7.10 5.61
C LEU A 186 19.55 -6.01 6.02
N SER A 187 19.13 -4.73 6.07
CA SER A 187 19.83 -3.79 6.94
C SER A 187 19.22 -3.90 8.34
N GLU A 188 20.01 -3.75 9.41
CA GLU A 188 19.54 -3.85 10.80
C GLU A 188 18.37 -2.88 11.10
N ALA A 189 18.19 -1.84 10.26
CA ALA A 189 17.05 -0.93 10.28
C ALA A 189 15.70 -1.54 9.80
N ARG A 190 15.73 -2.73 9.17
CA ARG A 190 14.57 -3.36 8.49
C ARG A 190 13.83 -4.40 9.33
N VAL A 191 14.42 -4.93 10.40
CA VAL A 191 13.73 -5.92 11.26
C VAL A 191 12.71 -5.19 12.14
N ALA A 192 11.49 -5.73 12.24
CA ALA A 192 10.38 -5.22 13.04
C ALA A 192 10.61 -5.37 14.57
N ARG A 193 11.82 -5.11 15.06
CA ARG A 193 12.13 -5.09 16.50
C ARG A 193 12.18 -3.63 16.99
N PRO A 194 11.43 -3.26 18.04
CA PRO A 194 11.54 -1.94 18.65
C PRO A 194 12.91 -1.81 19.32
N SER A 195 13.84 -1.10 18.70
CA SER A 195 15.12 -0.70 19.31
C SER A 195 15.05 0.77 19.74
N ALA A 196 15.75 1.12 20.82
CA ALA A 196 15.90 2.53 21.24
C ALA A 196 16.45 3.42 20.11
N SER A 197 17.30 2.85 19.23
CA SER A 197 17.80 3.51 18.02
C SER A 197 16.70 3.88 17.02
N ARG A 198 15.67 3.04 16.82
CA ARG A 198 14.55 3.33 15.91
C ARG A 198 13.65 4.45 16.43
N THR A 199 13.44 4.52 17.74
CA THR A 199 12.68 5.61 18.36
C THR A 199 13.37 6.96 18.17
N ALA A 200 14.70 7.02 18.37
CA ALA A 200 15.49 8.23 18.15
C ALA A 200 15.51 8.65 16.67
N ILE A 201 15.66 7.70 15.74
CA ILE A 201 15.56 7.96 14.30
C ILE A 201 14.18 8.50 13.94
N LYS A 202 13.10 7.88 14.43
CA LYS A 202 11.73 8.32 14.15
C LYS A 202 11.47 9.73 14.67
N HIS A 203 11.98 10.08 15.85
CA HIS A 203 11.87 11.44 16.39
C HIS A 203 12.59 12.46 15.50
N ARG A 204 13.86 12.18 15.16
CA ARG A 204 14.66 13.04 14.28
C ARG A 204 14.00 13.24 12.91
N MET A 205 13.55 12.16 12.28
CA MET A 205 12.88 12.19 10.99
C MET A 205 11.53 12.93 11.05
N ARG A 206 10.82 12.86 12.18
CA ARG A 206 9.58 13.63 12.38
C ARG A 206 9.88 15.14 12.45
N ASP A 207 10.94 15.55 13.12
CA ASP A 207 11.34 16.96 13.15
C ASP A 207 11.84 17.45 11.78
N GLU A 208 12.50 16.57 11.01
CA GLU A 208 12.86 16.87 9.63
C GLU A 208 11.63 16.98 8.72
N LEU A 209 10.63 16.10 8.87
CA LEU A 209 9.39 16.13 8.12
C LEU A 209 8.63 17.45 8.33
N LYS A 210 8.65 18.01 9.54
CA LYS A 210 8.03 19.31 9.86
C LYS A 210 8.63 20.47 9.05
N LYS A 211 9.85 20.34 8.52
CA LYS A 211 10.46 21.36 7.64
C LYS A 211 9.76 21.47 6.29
N PHE A 212 8.92 20.49 5.92
CA PHE A 212 8.14 20.45 4.69
C PHE A 212 6.64 20.65 4.95
N ASP A 213 6.31 21.54 5.89
CA ASP A 213 4.96 21.83 6.36
C ASP A 213 3.94 22.07 5.23
N ARG A 214 4.30 22.86 4.22
CA ARG A 214 3.44 23.19 3.08
C ARG A 214 3.09 21.96 2.23
N ASP A 215 4.08 21.14 1.91
CA ASP A 215 3.86 19.92 1.11
C ASP A 215 3.13 18.84 1.92
N LEU A 216 3.46 18.73 3.22
CA LEU A 216 2.76 17.85 4.14
C LEU A 216 1.29 18.27 4.31
N ALA A 217 0.98 19.57 4.33
CA ALA A 217 -0.40 20.06 4.37
C ALA A 217 -1.19 19.65 3.11
N VAL A 218 -0.56 19.58 1.94
CA VAL A 218 -1.21 19.02 0.73
C VAL A 218 -1.54 17.55 0.92
N ALA A 219 -0.57 16.76 1.40
CA ALA A 219 -0.76 15.34 1.67
C ALA A 219 -1.86 15.07 2.70
N LEU A 220 -1.91 15.87 3.77
CA LEU A 220 -2.94 15.81 4.80
C LEU A 220 -4.33 16.12 4.24
N ARG A 221 -4.47 17.16 3.40
CA ARG A 221 -5.76 17.46 2.76
C ARG A 221 -6.26 16.32 1.86
N LEU A 222 -5.37 15.68 1.10
CA LEU A 222 -5.73 14.52 0.28
C LEU A 222 -6.14 13.33 1.15
N TYR A 223 -5.41 13.08 2.23
CA TYR A 223 -5.74 12.04 3.20
C TYR A 223 -7.10 12.28 3.85
N SER A 224 -7.40 13.50 4.30
CA SER A 224 -8.72 13.84 4.88
C SER A 224 -9.86 13.54 3.92
N LYS A 225 -9.74 13.92 2.65
CA LYS A 225 -10.75 13.61 1.63
C LYS A 225 -10.91 12.11 1.39
N MET A 226 -9.81 11.35 1.42
CA MET A 226 -9.87 9.89 1.32
C MET A 226 -10.50 9.26 2.58
N ARG A 227 -10.28 9.84 3.76
CA ARG A 227 -10.87 9.39 5.02
C ARG A 227 -12.37 9.60 5.09
N GLU A 228 -12.90 10.64 4.47
CA GLU A 228 -14.35 10.88 4.38
C GLU A 228 -15.11 9.74 3.66
N ILE A 229 -14.43 8.99 2.80
CA ILE A 229 -15.01 7.87 2.02
C ILE A 229 -14.49 6.50 2.45
N SER A 230 -13.62 6.44 3.47
CA SER A 230 -13.09 5.18 3.97
C SER A 230 -14.01 4.56 5.02
N LEU A 231 -13.82 3.27 5.25
CA LEU A 231 -14.35 2.54 6.40
C LEU A 231 -13.91 3.14 7.75
#